data_AF-A0A957NW43-F1
#
_entry.id   AF-A0A957NW43-F1
#
_cell.length_a   1.000
_cell.length_b   1.000
_cell.length_c   1.000
_cell.angle_alpha   90.00
_cell.angle_beta   90.00
_cell.angle_gamma   90.00
#
_symmetry.space_group_name_H-M   'P 1'
#
loop_
_entity.id
_entity.type
_entity.pdbx_description
1 polymer ?
#
loop_
_entity_poly.entity_id
_entity_poly.type
_entity_poly.pdbx_seq_one_letter_code
_entity_poly.pdbx_strand_id
1 'polypeptide(L)'
;MRKTFPILITTLLLLSSLVSPAYAKFDEPSSSSGQPDLSITNNVYIVVMANDPVIAYEGDVPGYQATKPGKGKKINPKSAHVKKYVSYLESTHTSALESAGVQSNAKLHDYVYAANGFAAQLTLAQVDEVSKQNGVVRIMHDELRQAQTDSSPAFLGLTDPGGIWLKGYNGEGVIVGIIDSGIWPEHPSFADDGTYRPLGITLDDSRPTCEFGNTAHNSNDAPFTCNNKLIGARQMLDTYRALIGADPAEYDSARDDNGHGT
;
A
#
# COMPACT_ATOMS: atom_id res chain seq x y z
N MET A 1 18.43 30.79 -76.06
CA MET A 1 19.79 31.26 -75.70
C MET A 1 19.93 31.25 -74.18
N ARG A 2 20.73 30.32 -73.65
CA ARG A 2 21.14 30.29 -72.23
C ARG A 2 22.08 31.47 -71.97
N LYS A 3 21.87 32.20 -70.88
CA LYS A 3 22.92 33.01 -70.23
C LYS A 3 22.82 32.84 -68.72
N THR A 4 23.68 31.98 -68.22
CA THR A 4 24.14 31.86 -66.83
C THR A 4 25.05 33.04 -66.49
N PHE A 5 24.92 33.65 -65.32
CA PHE A 5 26.00 34.41 -64.66
C PHE A 5 25.98 34.14 -63.14
N PRO A 6 27.16 34.18 -62.49
CA PRO A 6 27.48 33.38 -61.30
C PRO A 6 27.26 34.11 -59.98
N ILE A 7 27.07 33.32 -58.92
CA ILE A 7 27.03 33.77 -57.52
C ILE A 7 28.47 33.83 -57.00
N LEU A 8 28.90 35.03 -56.62
CA LEU A 8 30.18 35.29 -55.96
C LEU A 8 29.99 35.04 -54.45
N ILE A 9 30.70 34.06 -53.89
CA ILE A 9 30.72 33.78 -52.45
C ILE A 9 31.83 34.62 -51.82
N THR A 10 31.45 35.62 -51.03
CA THR A 10 32.35 36.33 -50.11
C THR A 10 32.24 35.72 -48.72
N THR A 11 33.28 35.00 -48.30
CA THR A 11 33.49 34.51 -46.92
C THR A 11 33.92 35.65 -46.01
N LEU A 12 33.11 35.93 -44.98
CA LEU A 12 33.44 36.85 -43.89
C LEU A 12 33.84 36.02 -42.66
N LEU A 13 35.12 36.08 -42.26
CA LEU A 13 35.58 35.53 -40.98
C LEU A 13 35.15 36.46 -39.84
N LEU A 14 34.36 35.95 -38.90
CA LEU A 14 34.11 36.58 -37.61
C LEU A 14 34.83 35.77 -36.51
N LEU A 15 35.86 36.38 -35.92
CA LEU A 15 36.43 35.95 -34.64
C LEU A 15 35.45 36.31 -33.51
N SER A 16 34.84 35.32 -32.88
CA SER A 16 34.11 35.49 -31.62
C SER A 16 35.00 35.11 -30.45
N SER A 17 35.36 36.09 -29.63
CA SER A 17 35.94 35.88 -28.30
C SER A 17 34.89 35.24 -27.38
N LEU A 18 35.21 34.06 -26.83
CA LEU A 18 34.43 33.39 -25.79
C LEU A 18 34.57 34.15 -24.47
N VAL A 19 33.48 34.77 -24.01
CA VAL A 19 33.30 35.15 -22.60
C VAL A 19 32.33 34.13 -22.01
N SER A 20 32.85 33.19 -21.22
CA SER A 20 32.01 32.26 -20.47
C SER A 20 31.38 33.02 -19.28
N PRO A 21 30.06 32.98 -19.09
CA PRO A 21 29.49 33.38 -17.81
C PRO A 21 29.94 32.38 -16.74
N ALA A 22 30.50 32.88 -15.65
CA ALA A 22 30.75 32.10 -14.45
C ALA A 22 29.40 31.73 -13.83
N TYR A 23 28.91 30.53 -14.12
CA TYR A 23 27.87 29.91 -13.31
C TYR A 23 28.52 29.43 -12.01
N ALA A 24 28.04 29.93 -10.89
CA ALA A 24 28.33 29.33 -9.59
C ALA A 24 27.90 27.85 -9.64
N LYS A 25 28.86 26.94 -9.41
CA LYS A 25 28.54 25.55 -9.09
C LYS A 25 27.72 25.58 -7.80
N PHE A 26 26.44 25.24 -7.89
CA PHE A 26 25.75 24.68 -6.75
C PHE A 26 26.33 23.29 -6.53
N ASP A 27 26.97 23.09 -5.38
CA ASP A 27 27.28 21.76 -4.89
C ASP A 27 25.96 21.02 -4.68
N GLU A 28 25.72 19.92 -5.38
CA GLU A 28 24.72 18.93 -4.97
C GLU A 28 25.29 18.13 -3.79
N PRO A 29 24.68 18.16 -2.60
CA PRO A 29 24.94 17.17 -1.59
C PRO A 29 23.97 15.99 -1.82
N SER A 30 24.53 14.94 -2.40
CA SER A 30 24.11 13.53 -2.37
C SER A 30 22.64 13.23 -2.02
N SER A 31 21.85 12.83 -3.02
CA SER A 31 20.72 11.95 -2.79
C SER A 31 21.22 10.60 -2.28
N SER A 32 21.45 10.46 -0.98
CA SER A 32 21.34 9.15 -0.34
C SER A 32 19.86 8.87 -0.13
N SER A 33 19.11 8.70 -1.23
CA SER A 33 17.94 7.85 -1.15
C SER A 33 18.49 6.48 -0.76
N GLY A 34 18.23 6.05 0.48
CA GLY A 34 18.39 4.66 0.87
C GLY A 34 17.42 3.83 0.04
N GLN A 35 17.75 3.61 -1.23
CA GLN A 35 17.18 2.52 -1.99
C GLN A 35 17.64 1.26 -1.25
N PRO A 36 16.72 0.43 -0.73
CA PRO A 36 17.10 -0.88 -0.21
C PRO A 36 17.94 -1.57 -1.28
N ASP A 37 19.06 -2.15 -0.88
CA ASP A 37 19.86 -2.98 -1.77
C ASP A 37 18.93 -4.08 -2.34
N LEU A 38 18.60 -3.97 -3.63
CA LEU A 38 17.75 -4.93 -4.36
C LEU A 38 18.40 -6.33 -4.44
N SER A 39 19.55 -6.55 -3.81
CA SER A 39 20.16 -7.86 -3.59
C SER A 39 19.51 -8.70 -2.48
N ILE A 40 18.52 -8.16 -1.73
CA ILE A 40 17.72 -9.00 -0.83
C ILE A 40 17.01 -10.08 -1.66
N THR A 41 17.44 -11.33 -1.50
CA THR A 41 16.73 -12.48 -2.05
C THR A 41 15.37 -12.55 -1.37
N ASN A 42 14.34 -11.97 -1.97
CA ASN A 42 12.99 -12.09 -1.46
C ASN A 42 12.58 -13.57 -1.56
N ASN A 43 12.44 -14.22 -0.41
CA ASN A 43 11.99 -15.61 -0.32
C ASN A 43 10.57 -15.69 0.22
N VAL A 44 9.78 -14.61 0.14
CA VAL A 44 8.39 -14.62 0.55
C VAL A 44 7.51 -15.04 -0.61
N TYR A 45 6.57 -15.91 -0.29
CA TYR A 45 5.55 -16.40 -1.22
C TYR A 45 4.18 -16.25 -0.60
N ILE A 46 3.21 -15.90 -1.44
CA ILE A 46 1.78 -15.90 -1.12
C ILE A 46 1.21 -17.25 -1.57
N VAL A 47 0.69 -18.01 -0.61
CA VAL A 47 0.06 -19.32 -0.82
C VAL A 47 -1.45 -19.13 -0.76
N VAL A 48 -2.14 -19.44 -1.85
CA VAL A 48 -3.60 -19.37 -1.98
C VAL A 48 -4.21 -20.73 -1.70
N MET A 49 -5.22 -20.76 -0.84
CA MET A 49 -5.86 -21.97 -0.33
C MET A 49 -7.27 -22.15 -0.91
N ALA A 50 -7.76 -23.39 -0.96
CA ALA A 50 -8.96 -23.76 -1.72
C ALA A 50 -10.29 -23.37 -1.07
N ASN A 51 -10.37 -23.34 0.27
CA ASN A 51 -11.61 -22.97 0.95
C ASN A 51 -12.01 -21.51 0.65
N ASP A 52 -13.31 -21.23 0.66
CA ASP A 52 -13.79 -19.86 0.48
C ASP A 52 -13.36 -18.95 1.64
N PRO A 53 -13.00 -17.69 1.37
CA PRO A 53 -12.72 -16.72 2.43
C PRO A 53 -13.99 -16.35 3.21
N VAL A 54 -13.84 -15.74 4.39
CA VAL A 54 -14.94 -15.41 5.31
C VAL A 54 -16.09 -14.67 4.62
N ILE A 55 -15.80 -13.74 3.71
CA ILE A 55 -16.86 -12.96 3.04
C ILE A 55 -17.65 -13.75 1.98
N ALA A 56 -17.15 -14.92 1.55
CA ALA A 56 -17.75 -15.73 0.50
C ALA A 56 -18.28 -17.09 1.01
N TYR A 57 -17.82 -17.55 2.16
CA TYR A 57 -18.10 -18.89 2.68
C TYR A 57 -19.60 -19.15 2.99
N GLU A 58 -20.14 -20.19 2.36
CA GLU A 58 -21.56 -20.57 2.40
C GLU A 58 -21.89 -21.73 3.36
N GLY A 59 -20.90 -22.26 4.11
CA GLY A 59 -21.16 -23.26 5.14
C GLY A 59 -21.00 -24.72 4.68
N ASP A 60 -20.15 -24.98 3.69
CA ASP A 60 -19.93 -26.31 3.11
C ASP A 60 -18.93 -27.18 3.90
N VAL A 61 -18.20 -26.61 4.87
CA VAL A 61 -17.31 -27.38 5.77
C VAL A 61 -18.11 -27.90 6.99
N PRO A 62 -18.14 -29.23 7.22
CA PRO A 62 -18.83 -29.82 8.36
C PRO A 62 -18.43 -29.20 9.70
N GLY A 63 -19.43 -28.75 10.47
CA GLY A 63 -19.22 -28.12 11.78
C GLY A 63 -18.95 -26.61 11.73
N TYR A 64 -18.93 -25.98 10.55
CA TYR A 64 -18.74 -24.53 10.37
C TYR A 64 -19.92 -23.91 9.62
N GLN A 65 -20.59 -22.96 10.26
CA GLN A 65 -21.75 -22.27 9.67
C GLN A 65 -21.31 -21.19 8.68
N ALA A 66 -22.16 -20.90 7.69
CA ALA A 66 -21.94 -19.85 6.71
C ALA A 66 -21.59 -18.49 7.35
N THR A 67 -20.64 -17.78 6.76
CA THR A 67 -20.19 -16.45 7.23
C THR A 67 -20.45 -15.34 6.21
N LYS A 68 -20.73 -15.69 4.96
CA LYS A 68 -21.09 -14.76 3.90
C LYS A 68 -22.20 -13.79 4.36
N PRO A 69 -21.97 -12.46 4.32
CA PRO A 69 -22.99 -11.51 4.70
C PRO A 69 -24.13 -11.50 3.68
N GLY A 70 -25.36 -11.27 4.15
CA GLY A 70 -26.50 -11.06 3.28
C GLY A 70 -26.33 -9.86 2.34
N LYS A 71 -27.09 -9.82 1.24
CA LYS A 71 -27.01 -8.75 0.24
C LYS A 71 -27.11 -7.35 0.89
N GLY A 72 -26.12 -6.49 0.63
CA GLY A 72 -26.05 -5.13 1.17
C GLY A 72 -25.72 -5.05 2.67
N LYS A 73 -25.31 -6.16 3.30
CA LYS A 73 -24.85 -6.19 4.69
C LYS A 73 -23.33 -6.28 4.76
N LYS A 74 -22.76 -5.76 5.84
CA LYS A 74 -21.33 -5.91 6.16
C LYS A 74 -21.10 -7.22 6.91
N ILE A 75 -19.91 -7.78 6.77
CA ILE A 75 -19.45 -8.88 7.62
C ILE A 75 -19.40 -8.42 9.08
N ASN A 76 -19.80 -9.30 10.01
CA ASN A 76 -19.61 -9.08 11.44
C ASN A 76 -18.43 -9.92 11.95
N PRO A 77 -17.21 -9.36 12.02
CA PRO A 77 -16.01 -10.09 12.44
C PRO A 77 -16.10 -10.59 13.89
N LYS A 78 -16.99 -10.00 14.70
CA LYS A 78 -17.17 -10.40 16.11
C LYS A 78 -18.04 -11.62 16.31
N SER A 79 -18.81 -12.02 15.30
CA SER A 79 -19.75 -13.13 15.44
C SER A 79 -19.03 -14.44 15.74
N ALA A 80 -19.67 -15.31 16.53
CA ALA A 80 -19.07 -16.59 16.92
C ALA A 80 -18.76 -17.47 15.70
N HIS A 81 -19.61 -17.44 14.66
CA HIS A 81 -19.40 -18.23 13.45
C HIS A 81 -18.20 -17.71 12.65
N VAL A 82 -18.06 -16.39 12.52
CA VAL A 82 -16.90 -15.78 11.83
C VAL A 82 -15.61 -16.10 12.56
N LYS A 83 -15.55 -15.87 13.88
CA LYS A 83 -14.36 -16.21 14.68
C LYS A 83 -13.98 -17.68 14.55
N LYS A 84 -14.97 -18.58 14.64
CA LYS A 84 -14.74 -20.01 14.51
C LYS A 84 -14.20 -20.38 13.13
N TYR A 85 -14.73 -19.79 12.06
CA TYR A 85 -14.28 -20.07 10.70
C TYR A 85 -12.90 -19.44 10.40
N VAL A 86 -12.62 -18.24 10.91
CA VAL A 86 -11.29 -17.62 10.86
C VAL A 86 -10.23 -18.53 11.46
N SER A 87 -10.45 -19.01 12.70
CA SER A 87 -9.51 -19.94 13.35
C SER A 87 -9.36 -21.26 12.59
N TYR A 88 -10.40 -21.71 11.90
CA TYR A 88 -10.30 -22.86 11.01
C TYR A 88 -9.39 -22.59 9.83
N LEU A 89 -9.58 -21.49 9.09
CA LEU A 89 -8.71 -21.12 7.97
C LEU A 89 -7.25 -20.98 8.43
N GLU A 90 -6.99 -20.24 9.50
CA GLU A 90 -5.65 -20.11 10.10
C GLU A 90 -5.03 -21.47 10.45
N SER A 91 -5.82 -22.42 10.98
CA SER A 91 -5.35 -23.77 11.28
C SER A 91 -5.01 -24.58 10.02
N THR A 92 -5.77 -24.40 8.92
CA THR A 92 -5.45 -25.05 7.64
C THR A 92 -4.16 -24.49 7.04
N HIS A 93 -3.92 -23.18 7.17
CA HIS A 93 -2.67 -22.55 6.73
C HIS A 93 -1.47 -23.11 7.48
N THR A 94 -1.56 -23.17 8.81
CA THR A 94 -0.52 -23.74 9.65
C THR A 94 -0.29 -25.22 9.33
N SER A 95 -1.37 -25.99 9.14
CA SER A 95 -1.27 -27.42 8.79
C SER A 95 -0.57 -27.65 7.45
N ALA A 96 -0.82 -26.80 6.44
CA ALA A 96 -0.15 -26.88 5.16
C ALA A 96 1.36 -26.63 5.29
N LEU A 97 1.77 -25.64 6.09
CA LEU A 97 3.19 -25.38 6.37
C LEU A 97 3.85 -26.55 7.11
N GLU A 98 3.24 -27.00 8.21
CA GLU A 98 3.80 -28.07 9.05
C GLU A 98 3.91 -29.40 8.30
N SER A 99 2.92 -29.72 7.47
CA SER A 99 2.93 -30.94 6.63
C SER A 99 4.00 -30.89 5.53
N ALA A 100 4.42 -29.69 5.12
CA ALA A 100 5.56 -29.47 4.23
C ALA A 100 6.91 -29.40 4.97
N GLY A 101 6.93 -29.66 6.28
CA GLY A 101 8.14 -29.57 7.11
C GLY A 101 8.59 -28.13 7.38
N VAL A 102 7.71 -27.14 7.18
CA VAL A 102 7.98 -25.73 7.43
C VAL A 102 7.49 -25.36 8.83
N GLN A 103 8.34 -24.67 9.60
CA GLN A 103 8.00 -24.18 10.93
C GLN A 103 6.96 -23.05 10.84
N SER A 104 6.07 -22.97 11.84
CA SER A 104 4.98 -21.98 11.86
C SER A 104 5.47 -20.52 11.91
N ASN A 105 6.68 -20.28 12.43
CA ASN A 105 7.31 -18.95 12.45
C ASN A 105 7.73 -18.43 11.06
N ALA A 106 7.71 -19.28 10.03
CA ALA A 106 7.91 -18.85 8.66
C ALA A 106 6.69 -18.11 8.09
N LYS A 107 5.51 -18.28 8.70
CA LYS A 107 4.30 -17.57 8.30
C LYS A 107 4.35 -16.12 8.79
N LEU A 108 4.25 -15.20 7.85
CA LEU A 108 4.34 -13.76 8.09
C LEU A 108 2.95 -13.12 8.23
N HIS A 109 1.96 -13.64 7.51
CA HIS A 109 0.61 -13.07 7.51
C HIS A 109 -0.45 -14.11 7.11
N ASP A 110 -1.66 -13.96 7.65
CA ASP A 110 -2.84 -14.75 7.30
C ASP A 110 -3.88 -13.88 6.57
N TYR A 111 -4.27 -14.32 5.37
CA TYR A 111 -5.39 -13.77 4.61
C TYR A 111 -6.61 -14.65 4.83
N VAL A 112 -7.62 -14.16 5.55
CA VAL A 112 -8.83 -14.96 5.87
C VAL A 112 -10.14 -14.28 5.44
N TYR A 113 -10.16 -12.94 5.36
CA TYR A 113 -11.40 -12.20 5.16
C TYR A 113 -11.82 -12.08 3.70
N ALA A 114 -10.96 -11.47 2.88
CA ALA A 114 -11.24 -11.20 1.46
C ALA A 114 -10.61 -12.23 0.52
N ALA A 115 -9.54 -12.88 0.98
CA ALA A 115 -8.88 -13.99 0.33
C ALA A 115 -8.63 -15.07 1.38
N ASN A 116 -8.34 -16.29 0.92
CA ASN A 116 -7.98 -17.41 1.76
C ASN A 116 -6.55 -17.85 1.41
N GLY A 117 -5.62 -17.66 2.33
CA GLY A 117 -4.22 -17.96 2.12
C GLY A 117 -3.31 -17.33 3.15
N PHE A 118 -2.00 -17.42 2.93
CA PHE A 118 -1.01 -16.85 3.83
C PHE A 118 0.24 -16.41 3.06
N ALA A 119 0.99 -15.47 3.64
CA ALA A 119 2.34 -15.14 3.21
C ALA A 119 3.34 -15.86 4.12
N ALA A 120 4.36 -16.48 3.53
CA ALA A 120 5.41 -17.16 4.29
C ALA A 120 6.77 -17.03 3.61
N GLN A 121 7.84 -16.99 4.42
CA GLN A 121 9.22 -17.07 3.96
C GLN A 121 9.59 -18.53 3.70
N LEU A 122 9.85 -18.89 2.44
CA LEU A 122 10.07 -20.26 1.99
C LEU A 122 11.31 -20.34 1.09
N THR A 123 12.11 -21.38 1.28
CA THR A 123 13.08 -21.80 0.26
C THR A 123 12.37 -22.42 -0.95
N LEU A 124 13.03 -22.47 -2.11
CA LEU A 124 12.46 -23.13 -3.29
C LEU A 124 12.06 -24.60 -3.03
N ALA A 125 12.87 -25.33 -2.27
CA ALA A 125 12.55 -26.70 -1.87
C ALA A 125 11.28 -26.76 -0.99
N GLN A 126 11.09 -25.79 -0.10
CA GLN A 126 9.87 -25.70 0.71
C GLN A 126 8.65 -25.29 -0.13
N VAL A 127 8.81 -24.43 -1.15
CA VAL A 127 7.75 -24.12 -2.10
C VAL A 127 7.26 -25.39 -2.80
N ASP A 128 8.18 -26.25 -3.24
CA ASP A 128 7.82 -27.54 -3.85
C ASP A 128 7.05 -28.42 -2.88
N GLU A 129 7.46 -28.53 -1.61
CA GLU A 129 6.73 -29.32 -0.61
C GLU A 129 5.37 -28.72 -0.24
N VAL A 130 5.26 -27.39 -0.11
CA VAL A 130 3.98 -26.70 0.15
C VAL A 130 3.03 -26.89 -1.04
N SER A 131 3.52 -26.86 -2.28
CA SER A 131 2.68 -27.03 -3.48
C SER A 131 1.96 -28.39 -3.55
N LYS A 132 2.48 -29.39 -2.84
CA LYS A 132 1.92 -30.76 -2.78
C LYS A 132 0.85 -30.92 -1.70
N GLN A 133 0.67 -29.92 -0.83
CA GLN A 133 -0.23 -30.01 0.30
C GLN A 133 -1.68 -29.87 -0.13
N ASN A 134 -2.55 -30.63 0.53
CA ASN A 134 -3.97 -30.60 0.21
C ASN A 134 -4.55 -29.20 0.45
N GLY A 135 -5.32 -28.70 -0.51
CA GLY A 135 -5.94 -27.38 -0.44
C GLY A 135 -5.05 -26.23 -0.92
N VAL A 136 -3.78 -26.43 -1.24
CA VAL A 136 -2.95 -25.41 -1.90
C VAL A 136 -3.35 -25.32 -3.37
N VAL A 137 -3.79 -24.14 -3.81
CA VAL A 137 -4.25 -23.89 -5.18
C VAL A 137 -3.20 -23.17 -6.02
N ARG A 138 -2.49 -22.22 -5.40
CA ARG A 138 -1.50 -21.41 -6.09
C ARG A 138 -0.44 -20.94 -5.12
N ILE A 139 0.80 -20.87 -5.59
CA ILE A 139 1.89 -20.19 -4.89
C ILE A 139 2.41 -19.08 -5.82
N MET A 140 2.54 -17.88 -5.29
CA MET A 140 3.02 -16.69 -6.01
C MET A 140 4.20 -16.12 -5.25
N HIS A 141 5.26 -15.73 -5.99
CA HIS A 141 6.34 -14.96 -5.39
C HIS A 141 5.82 -13.56 -5.01
N ASP A 142 6.22 -13.09 -3.82
CA ASP A 142 5.91 -11.74 -3.38
C ASP A 142 6.87 -10.75 -4.04
N GLU A 143 6.35 -9.63 -4.54
CA GLU A 143 7.11 -8.67 -5.34
C GLU A 143 6.92 -7.27 -4.79
N LEU A 144 8.04 -6.56 -4.59
CA LEU A 144 8.00 -5.13 -4.27
C LEU A 144 7.41 -4.36 -5.46
N ARG A 145 6.37 -3.56 -5.19
CA ARG A 145 5.73 -2.68 -6.17
C ARG A 145 6.10 -1.24 -5.88
N GLN A 146 6.19 -0.43 -6.92
CA GLN A 146 6.48 1.00 -6.81
C GLN A 146 5.19 1.81 -6.94
N ALA A 147 5.05 2.83 -6.10
CA ALA A 147 3.97 3.80 -6.21
C ALA A 147 4.07 4.54 -7.55
N GLN A 148 2.92 4.88 -8.12
CA GLN A 148 2.81 5.63 -9.36
C GLN A 148 2.04 6.92 -9.09
N THR A 149 2.61 8.06 -9.50
CA THR A 149 1.97 9.36 -9.31
C THR A 149 1.07 9.70 -10.50
N ASP A 150 -0.21 9.91 -10.23
CA ASP A 150 -1.17 10.46 -11.20
C ASP A 150 -1.86 11.71 -10.60
N SER A 151 -1.91 12.81 -11.36
CA SER A 151 -2.68 14.01 -11.01
C SER A 151 -3.81 14.22 -12.01
N SER A 152 -5.06 14.03 -11.57
CA SER A 152 -6.23 13.94 -12.44
C SER A 152 -7.34 15.00 -12.26
N PRO A 153 -7.50 15.76 -11.14
CA PRO A 153 -8.69 16.61 -10.97
C PRO A 153 -8.85 17.70 -12.04
N ALA A 154 -7.75 18.37 -12.42
CA ALA A 154 -7.75 19.38 -13.49
C ALA A 154 -7.94 18.73 -14.87
N PHE A 155 -7.32 17.57 -15.11
CA PHE A 155 -7.50 16.80 -16.34
C PHE A 155 -8.97 16.39 -16.55
N LEU A 156 -9.68 16.07 -15.47
CA LEU A 156 -11.09 15.66 -15.47
C LEU A 156 -12.08 16.84 -15.45
N GLY A 157 -11.61 18.10 -15.44
CA GLY A 157 -12.47 19.30 -15.43
C GLY A 157 -13.35 19.42 -14.18
N LEU A 158 -13.02 18.74 -13.08
CA LEU A 158 -13.87 18.72 -11.87
C LEU A 158 -13.91 20.08 -11.17
N THR A 159 -12.91 20.92 -11.41
CA THR A 159 -12.76 22.28 -10.87
C THR A 159 -13.25 23.36 -11.84
N ASP A 160 -13.78 23.00 -13.01
CA ASP A 160 -14.24 23.96 -14.01
C ASP A 160 -15.55 24.66 -13.58
N PRO A 161 -15.83 25.87 -14.11
CA PRO A 161 -17.11 26.53 -13.89
C PRO A 161 -18.30 25.64 -14.26
N GLY A 162 -19.21 25.38 -13.30
CA GLY A 162 -20.34 24.45 -13.44
C GLY A 162 -20.06 22.99 -13.03
N GLY A 163 -18.88 22.71 -12.46
CA GLY A 163 -18.47 21.40 -11.96
C GLY A 163 -19.36 20.81 -10.85
N ILE A 164 -19.18 19.53 -10.56
CA ILE A 164 -20.04 18.74 -9.66
C ILE A 164 -20.10 19.29 -8.22
N TRP A 165 -19.04 19.94 -7.76
CA TRP A 165 -18.97 20.57 -6.44
C TRP A 165 -20.01 21.68 -6.27
N LEU A 166 -20.23 22.48 -7.32
CA LEU A 166 -21.25 23.54 -7.34
C LEU A 166 -22.69 23.00 -7.34
N LYS A 167 -22.86 21.69 -7.60
CA LYS A 167 -24.15 20.99 -7.55
C LYS A 167 -24.41 20.33 -6.19
N GLY A 168 -23.55 20.57 -5.19
CA GLY A 168 -23.72 20.06 -3.83
C GLY A 168 -23.17 18.64 -3.60
N TYR A 169 -22.51 18.04 -4.59
CA TYR A 169 -21.82 16.76 -4.42
C TYR A 169 -20.44 16.98 -3.81
N ASN A 170 -20.37 16.93 -2.48
CA ASN A 170 -19.15 17.19 -1.70
C ASN A 170 -18.53 15.93 -1.06
N GLY A 171 -19.13 14.75 -1.30
CA GLY A 171 -18.67 13.48 -0.74
C GLY A 171 -19.12 13.22 0.69
N GLU A 172 -19.99 14.04 1.28
CA GLU A 172 -20.51 13.81 2.63
C GLU A 172 -21.23 12.45 2.72
N GLY A 173 -20.94 11.69 3.77
CA GLY A 173 -21.46 10.33 3.99
C GLY A 173 -20.73 9.23 3.22
N VAL A 174 -19.69 9.56 2.45
CA VAL A 174 -18.79 8.60 1.80
C VAL A 174 -17.50 8.50 2.58
N ILE A 175 -17.00 7.27 2.76
CA ILE A 175 -15.69 7.00 3.33
C ILE A 175 -14.79 6.48 2.21
N VAL A 176 -13.64 7.13 2.03
CA VAL A 176 -12.62 6.75 1.05
C VAL A 176 -11.46 6.12 1.81
N GLY A 177 -11.16 4.85 1.51
CA GLY A 177 -9.93 4.20 1.96
C GLY A 177 -8.85 4.39 0.91
N ILE A 178 -7.66 4.79 1.34
CA ILE A 178 -6.48 4.97 0.48
C ILE A 178 -5.42 3.97 0.96
N ILE A 179 -4.85 3.21 0.02
CA ILE A 179 -3.72 2.30 0.28
C ILE A 179 -2.50 2.96 -0.38
N ASP A 180 -1.61 3.50 0.45
CA ASP A 180 -0.46 4.30 0.02
C ASP A 180 0.70 4.18 1.02
N SER A 181 1.74 5.01 0.89
CA SER A 181 2.93 5.06 1.76
C SER A 181 2.65 5.49 3.20
N GLY A 182 1.45 6.00 3.48
CA GLY A 182 1.05 6.53 4.78
C GLY A 182 0.26 7.81 4.62
N ILE A 183 0.18 8.59 5.69
CA ILE A 183 -0.34 9.96 5.63
C ILE A 183 0.42 10.86 6.61
N TRP A 184 0.63 12.14 6.26
CA TRP A 184 1.11 13.15 7.20
C TRP A 184 -0.09 13.81 7.91
N PRO A 185 -0.43 13.38 9.14
CA PRO A 185 -1.73 13.71 9.72
C PRO A 185 -1.88 15.19 10.10
N GLU A 186 -0.78 15.93 10.28
CA GLU A 186 -0.80 17.38 10.55
C GLU A 186 -0.97 18.24 9.29
N HIS A 187 -1.05 17.64 8.08
CA HIS A 187 -1.20 18.42 6.85
C HIS A 187 -2.59 19.13 6.83
N PRO A 188 -2.68 20.42 6.44
CA PRO A 188 -3.93 21.19 6.50
C PRO A 188 -5.12 20.57 5.75
N SER A 189 -4.89 19.77 4.70
CA SER A 189 -5.95 19.04 3.98
C SER A 189 -6.72 18.04 4.85
N PHE A 190 -6.15 17.62 5.98
CA PHE A 190 -6.74 16.65 6.92
C PHE A 190 -7.19 17.30 8.24
N ALA A 191 -7.10 18.63 8.33
CA ALA A 191 -7.61 19.36 9.47
C ALA A 191 -9.12 19.20 9.60
N ASP A 192 -9.58 18.92 10.81
CA ASP A 192 -10.99 19.01 11.17
C ASP A 192 -11.29 20.45 11.61
N ASP A 193 -12.03 21.17 10.77
CA ASP A 193 -12.46 22.55 11.01
C ASP A 193 -13.80 22.64 11.76
N GLY A 194 -14.32 21.50 12.24
CA GLY A 194 -15.60 21.38 12.92
C GLY A 194 -16.81 21.27 11.99
N THR A 195 -16.62 21.28 10.66
CA THR A 195 -17.71 21.08 9.70
C THR A 195 -18.02 19.60 9.45
N TYR A 196 -17.08 18.71 9.79
CA TYR A 196 -17.23 17.27 9.61
C TYR A 196 -18.08 16.67 10.73
N ARG A 197 -19.08 15.87 10.35
CA ARG A 197 -19.93 15.16 11.31
C ARG A 197 -19.16 13.97 11.89
N PRO A 198 -19.23 13.73 13.21
CA PRO A 198 -18.68 12.52 13.80
C PRO A 198 -19.24 11.28 13.13
N LEU A 199 -18.37 10.31 12.86
CA LEU A 199 -18.80 9.03 12.32
C LEU A 199 -19.68 8.33 13.36
N GLY A 200 -20.94 8.13 13.02
CA GLY A 200 -21.85 7.23 13.75
C GLY A 200 -21.53 5.74 13.54
N ILE A 201 -20.31 5.41 13.09
CA ILE A 201 -19.86 4.05 12.85
C ILE A 201 -18.47 3.86 13.48
N THR A 202 -18.25 2.69 14.07
CA THR A 202 -16.90 2.24 14.45
C THR A 202 -16.26 1.59 13.24
N LEU A 203 -15.14 2.14 12.77
CA LEU A 203 -14.27 1.47 11.82
C LEU A 203 -13.61 0.31 12.56
N ASP A 204 -13.79 -0.92 12.04
CA ASP A 204 -13.25 -2.20 12.52
C ASP A 204 -12.40 -2.12 13.80
N ASP A 205 -12.88 -2.66 14.91
CA ASP A 205 -12.19 -2.57 16.20
C ASP A 205 -11.19 -3.72 16.46
N SER A 206 -10.87 -4.54 15.45
CA SER A 206 -9.86 -5.60 15.60
C SER A 206 -8.43 -5.07 15.77
N ARG A 207 -8.19 -3.82 15.35
CA ARG A 207 -6.93 -3.07 15.52
C ARG A 207 -7.25 -1.63 15.90
N PRO A 208 -6.31 -0.89 16.52
CA PRO A 208 -6.47 0.54 16.73
C PRO A 208 -6.91 1.22 15.43
N THR A 209 -7.92 2.07 15.53
CA THR A 209 -8.41 2.82 14.36
C THR A 209 -7.37 3.83 13.88
N CYS A 210 -6.50 4.30 14.77
CA CYS A 210 -5.50 5.33 14.51
C CYS A 210 -4.12 4.85 15.00
N GLU A 211 -3.32 4.33 14.09
CA GLU A 211 -1.99 3.79 14.38
C GLU A 211 -0.92 4.85 14.09
N PHE A 212 -0.65 5.72 15.07
CA PHE A 212 0.44 6.70 15.05
C PHE A 212 1.22 6.66 16.36
N GLY A 213 2.50 7.07 16.34
CA GLY A 213 3.19 7.40 17.57
C GLY A 213 4.19 6.38 18.11
N ASN A 214 4.83 5.57 17.27
CA ASN A 214 5.87 4.65 17.75
C ASN A 214 7.22 5.36 17.96
N THR A 215 7.26 6.24 18.97
CA THR A 215 8.47 7.02 19.29
C THR A 215 9.65 6.19 19.79
N ALA A 216 9.43 4.90 20.11
CA ALA A 216 10.49 3.99 20.54
C ALA A 216 11.40 3.59 19.37
N HIS A 217 10.84 3.48 18.16
CA HIS A 217 11.62 3.24 16.93
C HIS A 217 12.23 4.55 16.41
N ASN A 218 11.39 5.59 16.24
CA ASN A 218 11.80 6.87 15.68
C ASN A 218 11.19 8.02 16.51
N SER A 219 12.02 8.86 17.11
CA SER A 219 11.54 9.95 17.98
C SER A 219 10.65 10.98 17.27
N ASN A 220 10.68 11.02 15.94
CA ASN A 220 9.84 11.89 15.12
C ASN A 220 8.51 11.24 14.71
N ASP A 221 8.29 9.96 15.04
CA ASP A 221 7.00 9.29 14.90
C ASP A 221 6.05 9.80 15.98
N ALA A 222 5.60 11.05 15.84
CA ALA A 222 4.78 11.72 16.83
C ALA A 222 3.38 11.11 16.87
N PRO A 223 2.80 10.90 18.07
CA PRO A 223 1.44 10.40 18.22
C PRO A 223 0.44 11.40 17.64
N PHE A 224 -0.59 10.88 16.99
CA PHE A 224 -1.69 11.66 16.46
C PHE A 224 -3.02 10.98 16.76
N THR A 225 -4.05 11.78 17.06
CA THR A 225 -5.40 11.28 17.26
C THR A 225 -6.26 11.62 16.06
N CYS A 226 -6.80 10.59 15.42
CA CYS A 226 -7.71 10.71 14.29
C CYS A 226 -8.91 11.63 14.65
N ASN A 227 -9.38 12.38 13.67
CA ASN A 227 -10.43 13.40 13.81
C ASN A 227 -11.61 13.07 12.87
N ASN A 228 -12.57 13.99 12.69
CA ASN A 228 -13.73 13.70 11.85
C ASN A 228 -13.45 13.79 10.34
N LYS A 229 -12.22 14.19 9.95
CA LYS A 229 -11.72 14.19 8.56
C LYS A 229 -10.82 12.97 8.28
N LEU A 230 -9.72 12.84 9.03
CA LEU A 230 -8.88 11.65 9.06
C LEU A 230 -9.41 10.70 10.12
N ILE A 231 -10.30 9.81 9.70
CA ILE A 231 -11.12 8.96 10.56
C ILE A 231 -10.43 7.66 10.99
N GLY A 232 -9.33 7.29 10.33
CA GLY A 232 -8.54 6.11 10.67
C GLY A 232 -7.29 6.01 9.79
N ALA A 233 -6.24 5.39 10.34
CA ALA A 233 -4.97 5.17 9.67
C ALA A 233 -4.32 3.90 10.23
N ARG A 234 -3.78 3.05 9.34
CA ARG A 234 -3.16 1.77 9.69
C ARG A 234 -1.96 1.50 8.80
N GLN A 235 -0.98 0.79 9.36
CA GLN A 235 0.10 0.21 8.58
C GLN A 235 -0.11 -1.28 8.31
N MET A 236 0.27 -1.74 7.12
CA MET A 236 0.17 -3.14 6.68
C MET A 236 1.52 -3.59 6.12
N LEU A 237 2.52 -3.70 6.99
CA LEU A 237 3.92 -3.87 6.61
C LEU A 237 4.56 -5.20 7.07
N ASP A 238 3.79 -6.18 7.54
CA ASP A 238 4.33 -7.44 8.10
C ASP A 238 5.41 -8.07 7.22
N THR A 239 5.14 -8.21 5.92
CA THR A 239 6.07 -8.80 4.96
C THR A 239 7.26 -7.88 4.65
N TYR A 240 7.01 -6.57 4.50
CA TYR A 240 8.05 -5.57 4.27
C TYR A 240 9.04 -5.52 5.45
N ARG A 241 8.53 -5.47 6.68
CA ARG A 241 9.32 -5.44 7.92
C ARG A 241 10.10 -6.73 8.13
N ALA A 242 9.55 -7.89 7.75
CA ALA A 242 10.26 -9.17 7.84
C ALA A 242 11.47 -9.26 6.88
N LEU A 243 11.41 -8.57 5.73
CA LEU A 243 12.44 -8.64 4.69
C LEU A 243 13.46 -7.51 4.77
N ILE A 244 12.98 -6.28 4.86
CA ILE A 244 13.79 -5.06 4.76
C ILE A 244 14.06 -4.49 6.16
N GLY A 245 13.17 -4.76 7.12
CA GLY A 245 13.22 -4.14 8.44
C GLY A 245 12.61 -2.74 8.44
N ALA A 246 13.02 -1.94 9.42
CA ALA A 246 12.71 -0.52 9.47
C ALA A 246 14.01 0.27 9.53
N ASP A 247 14.21 1.18 8.58
CA ASP A 247 15.33 2.12 8.66
C ASP A 247 15.12 3.06 9.87
N PRO A 248 16.18 3.50 10.57
CA PRO A 248 16.05 4.48 11.66
C PRO A 248 15.30 5.76 11.29
N ALA A 249 15.29 6.16 10.01
CA ALA A 249 14.56 7.32 9.52
C ALA A 249 13.08 7.05 9.21
N GLU A 250 12.69 5.79 9.00
CA GLU A 250 11.31 5.40 8.71
C GLU A 250 10.42 5.48 9.97
N TYR A 251 9.10 5.55 9.76
CA TYR A 251 8.11 5.48 10.84
C TYR A 251 7.58 4.05 11.02
N ASP A 252 7.42 3.62 12.27
CA ASP A 252 6.75 2.34 12.59
C ASP A 252 5.29 2.60 12.98
N SER A 253 4.60 3.29 12.09
CA SER A 253 3.20 3.68 12.22
C SER A 253 2.61 3.98 10.84
N ALA A 254 1.38 4.49 10.79
CA ALA A 254 0.74 4.93 9.55
C ALA A 254 1.23 6.31 9.05
N ARG A 255 2.23 6.91 9.70
CA ARG A 255 2.81 8.19 9.30
C ARG A 255 3.60 8.04 8.01
N ASP A 256 3.41 8.99 7.09
CA ASP A 256 4.12 9.05 5.82
C ASP A 256 5.53 9.63 5.99
N ASP A 257 6.55 8.91 5.51
CA ASP A 257 7.94 9.36 5.38
C ASP A 257 8.37 9.60 3.91
N ASN A 258 7.49 9.26 2.95
CA ASN A 258 7.75 9.34 1.52
C ASN A 258 7.12 10.58 0.88
N GLY A 259 5.91 10.93 1.31
CA GLY A 259 5.12 12.05 0.81
C GLY A 259 4.11 11.68 -0.29
N HIS A 260 4.16 10.47 -0.86
CA HIS A 260 3.23 10.05 -1.91
C HIS A 260 1.78 9.93 -1.41
N GLY A 261 1.59 9.43 -0.19
CA GLY A 261 0.26 9.24 0.39
C GLY A 261 -0.42 10.50 0.92
N THR A 262 0.34 11.57 1.15
CA THR A 262 -0.13 12.86 1.70
C THR A 262 -0.64 13.82 0.63
#